data_AF-A0A453GAH3-F1
#
_entry.id   AF-A0A453GAH3-F1
#
_cell.length_a   1.000
_cell.length_b   1.000
_cell.length_c   1.000
_cell.angle_alpha   90.00
_cell.angle_beta   90.00
_cell.angle_gamma   90.00
#
_symmetry.space_group_name_H-M   'P 1'
#
loop_
_entity.id
_entity.type
_entity.pdbx_description
1 polymer ?
#
loop_
_entity_poly.entity_id
_entity_poly.type
_entity_poly.pdbx_seq_one_letter_code
_entity_poly.pdbx_strand_id
1 'polypeptide(L)'
;MLDRLCDNDPGVMGATLCPLYDLILEDPNAYKDLVVSFVNILKQVAERRLPTSYDYHQMPAPFIQIKLLKILAVLGSGDKSASGHMYTVLGDIFRKGDTASNIGNAILYECICCVSCIFPNSKMLDAAAETTSKFLKSDSHNLKYMGIDALGRLIKINPDIAEQHQLAVIDCLE
;
A
#
# COMPACT_ATOMS: atom_id res chain seq x y z
N MET A 1 -21.01 5.28 -12.25
CA MET A 1 -19.74 5.46 -11.50
C MET A 1 -18.79 4.30 -11.78
N LEU A 2 -19.26 3.05 -11.67
CA LEU A 2 -18.47 1.84 -11.99
C LEU A 2 -17.93 1.83 -13.43
N ASP A 3 -18.73 2.24 -14.42
CA ASP A 3 -18.28 2.34 -15.82
C ASP A 3 -17.10 3.31 -16.05
N ARG A 4 -16.88 4.25 -15.11
CA ARG A 4 -15.80 5.24 -15.18
C ARG A 4 -14.50 4.77 -14.55
N LEU A 5 -14.52 3.64 -13.83
CA LEU A 5 -13.31 2.99 -13.33
C LEU A 5 -12.44 2.44 -14.48
N CYS A 6 -13.08 2.06 -15.58
CA CYS A 6 -12.43 1.59 -16.80
C CYS A 6 -12.36 2.68 -17.89
N ASP A 7 -12.52 3.97 -17.52
CA ASP A 7 -12.41 5.06 -18.47
C ASP A 7 -10.98 5.13 -19.04
N ASN A 8 -10.86 5.46 -20.33
CA ASN A 8 -9.57 5.55 -20.99
C ASN A 8 -8.77 6.78 -20.53
N ASP A 9 -9.45 7.79 -19.99
CA ASP A 9 -8.80 8.94 -19.37
C ASP A 9 -8.38 8.62 -17.92
N PRO A 10 -7.07 8.57 -17.62
CA PRO A 10 -6.58 8.31 -16.26
C PRO A 10 -7.02 9.38 -15.24
N GLY A 11 -7.35 10.59 -15.70
CA GLY A 11 -7.86 11.67 -14.87
C GLY A 11 -9.28 11.38 -14.40
N VAL A 12 -10.14 10.88 -15.29
CA VAL A 12 -11.51 10.45 -14.95
C VAL A 12 -11.50 9.22 -14.06
N MET A 13 -10.67 8.23 -14.38
CA MET A 13 -10.48 7.04 -13.54
C MET A 13 -9.97 7.44 -12.15
N GLY A 14 -8.90 8.24 -12.08
CA GLY A 14 -8.29 8.69 -10.83
C GLY A 14 -9.25 9.51 -9.96
N ALA A 15 -10.00 10.44 -10.56
CA ALA A 15 -11.01 11.21 -9.86
C ALA A 15 -12.15 10.34 -9.30
N THR A 16 -12.49 9.24 -9.99
CA THR A 16 -13.54 8.31 -9.56
C THR A 16 -13.13 7.51 -8.32
N LEU A 17 -11.83 7.31 -8.07
CA LEU A 17 -11.36 6.53 -6.92
C LEU A 17 -11.71 7.16 -5.56
N CYS A 18 -11.76 8.50 -5.48
CA CYS A 18 -12.09 9.19 -4.23
C CYS A 18 -13.52 8.92 -3.74
N PRO A 19 -14.59 9.26 -4.50
CA PRO A 19 -15.95 8.96 -4.07
C PRO A 19 -16.20 7.45 -3.97
N LEU A 20 -15.56 6.64 -4.81
CA LEU A 20 -15.69 5.19 -4.73
C LEU A 20 -15.08 4.64 -3.44
N TYR A 21 -13.96 5.20 -2.97
CA TYR A 21 -13.38 4.82 -1.68
C TYR A 21 -14.34 5.12 -0.52
N ASP A 22 -15.03 6.27 -0.54
CA ASP A 22 -15.99 6.62 0.50
C ASP A 22 -17.18 5.63 0.51
N LEU A 23 -17.71 5.26 -0.65
CA LEU A 23 -18.76 4.24 -0.77
C LEU A 23 -18.29 2.85 -0.31
N ILE A 24 -17.05 2.48 -0.62
CA ILE A 24 -16.44 1.21 -0.19
C ILE A 24 -16.28 1.17 1.34
N LEU A 25 -16.02 2.29 2.00
CA LEU A 25 -15.96 2.35 3.46
C LEU A 25 -17.33 2.12 4.11
N GLU A 26 -18.42 2.51 3.44
CA GLU A 26 -19.79 2.28 3.94
C GLU A 26 -20.25 0.83 3.78
N ASP A 27 -20.02 0.22 2.60
CA ASP A 27 -20.34 -1.19 2.35
C ASP A 27 -19.27 -1.88 1.49
N PRO A 28 -18.20 -2.42 2.10
CA PRO A 28 -17.15 -3.11 1.36
C PRO A 28 -17.65 -4.31 0.55
N ASN A 29 -18.71 -5.00 1.02
CA ASN A 29 -19.17 -6.24 0.39
C ASN A 29 -19.79 -5.99 -0.97
N ALA A 30 -20.47 -4.85 -1.16
CA ALA A 30 -21.05 -4.45 -2.45
C ALA A 30 -20.01 -4.25 -3.56
N TYR A 31 -18.72 -4.11 -3.22
CA TYR A 31 -17.66 -3.76 -4.17
C TYR A 31 -16.54 -4.81 -4.28
N LYS A 32 -16.67 -5.98 -3.66
CA LYS A 32 -15.64 -7.04 -3.70
C LYS A 32 -15.33 -7.55 -5.11
N ASP A 33 -16.31 -7.54 -6.01
CA ASP A 33 -16.12 -7.94 -7.41
C ASP A 33 -15.15 -7.03 -8.17
N LEU A 34 -14.85 -5.84 -7.65
CA LEU A 34 -13.93 -4.88 -8.26
C LEU A 34 -12.47 -5.07 -7.83
N VAL A 35 -12.18 -5.96 -6.88
CA VAL A 35 -10.82 -6.18 -6.36
C VAL A 35 -9.84 -6.46 -7.51
N VAL A 36 -10.20 -7.35 -8.43
CA VAL A 36 -9.36 -7.71 -9.58
C VAL A 36 -9.11 -6.50 -10.48
N SER A 37 -10.13 -5.67 -10.70
CA SER A 37 -10.00 -4.43 -11.49
C SER A 37 -9.05 -3.44 -10.83
N PHE A 38 -9.17 -3.19 -9.52
CA PHE A 38 -8.26 -2.31 -8.79
C PHE A 38 -6.82 -2.82 -8.76
N VAL A 39 -6.61 -4.13 -8.59
CA VAL A 39 -5.29 -4.77 -8.69
C VAL A 39 -4.68 -4.54 -10.08
N ASN A 40 -5.47 -4.74 -11.14
CA ASN A 40 -5.01 -4.53 -12.51
C ASN A 40 -4.65 -3.08 -12.78
N ILE A 41 -5.46 -2.12 -12.31
CA ILE A 41 -5.16 -0.70 -12.43
C ILE A 41 -3.87 -0.37 -11.69
N LEU A 42 -3.73 -0.80 -10.42
CA LEU A 42 -2.52 -0.56 -9.63
C LEU A 42 -1.27 -1.11 -10.33
N LYS A 43 -1.35 -2.32 -10.88
CA LYS A 43 -0.26 -2.92 -11.67
C LYS A 43 0.10 -2.06 -12.89
N GLN A 44 -0.88 -1.62 -13.66
CA GLN A 44 -0.64 -0.78 -14.84
C GLN A 44 0.00 0.57 -14.47
N VAL A 45 -0.44 1.19 -13.37
CA VAL A 45 0.16 2.43 -12.88
C VAL A 45 1.62 2.19 -12.43
N ALA A 46 1.87 1.15 -11.62
CA ALA A 46 3.21 0.81 -11.14
C ALA A 46 4.18 0.44 -12.29
N GLU A 47 3.65 -0.07 -13.41
CA GLU A 47 4.40 -0.37 -14.63
C GLU A 47 4.54 0.83 -15.58
N ARG A 48 4.23 2.06 -15.14
CA ARG A 48 4.33 3.30 -15.94
C ARG A 48 3.53 3.26 -17.24
N ARG A 49 2.36 2.60 -17.25
CA ARG A 49 1.49 2.53 -18.44
C ARG A 49 0.59 3.76 -18.62
N LEU A 50 0.58 4.67 -17.65
CA LEU A 50 -0.11 5.96 -17.77
C LEU A 50 0.77 7.01 -18.45
N PRO A 51 0.19 8.07 -19.05
CA PRO A 51 0.97 9.17 -19.61
C PRO A 51 1.87 9.82 -18.56
N THR A 52 3.08 10.22 -18.96
CA THR A 52 4.08 10.84 -18.08
C THR A 52 3.64 12.19 -17.49
N SER A 53 2.58 12.81 -18.02
CA SER A 53 1.94 13.98 -17.40
C SER A 53 1.35 13.68 -16.01
N TYR A 54 1.16 12.40 -15.66
CA TYR A 54 0.75 11.95 -14.34
C TYR A 54 1.93 11.57 -13.44
N ASP A 55 3.17 11.64 -13.92
CA ASP A 55 4.34 11.41 -13.09
C ASP A 55 4.56 12.58 -12.13
N TYR A 56 4.99 12.27 -10.91
CA TYR A 56 5.39 13.25 -9.91
C TYR A 56 6.76 12.88 -9.37
N HIS A 57 7.75 13.75 -9.57
CA HIS A 57 9.16 13.47 -9.27
C HIS A 57 9.63 12.10 -9.80
N GLN A 58 9.33 11.81 -11.08
CA GLN A 58 9.67 10.55 -11.76
C GLN A 58 8.95 9.30 -11.22
N MET A 59 8.04 9.44 -10.24
CA MET A 59 7.18 8.36 -9.74
C MET A 59 5.87 8.35 -10.55
N PRO A 60 5.42 7.20 -11.10
CA PRO A 60 4.21 7.15 -11.91
C PRO A 60 2.95 7.28 -11.06
N ALA A 61 2.16 8.34 -11.31
CA ALA A 61 0.86 8.62 -10.67
C ALA A 61 0.75 8.17 -9.20
N PRO A 62 1.64 8.65 -8.30
CA PRO A 62 1.77 8.11 -6.95
C PRO A 62 0.50 8.24 -6.11
N PHE A 63 -0.26 9.31 -6.31
CA PHE A 63 -1.52 9.54 -5.59
C PHE A 63 -2.60 8.51 -5.96
N ILE A 64 -2.61 8.06 -7.22
CA ILE A 64 -3.48 6.97 -7.67
C ILE A 64 -3.05 5.65 -7.01
N GLN A 65 -1.74 5.36 -6.97
CA GLN A 65 -1.24 4.16 -6.29
C GLN A 65 -1.63 4.13 -4.81
N ILE A 66 -1.42 5.23 -4.08
CA ILE A 66 -1.78 5.35 -2.66
C ILE A 66 -3.29 5.16 -2.46
N LYS A 67 -4.12 5.77 -3.31
CA LYS A 67 -5.59 5.62 -3.19
C LYS A 67 -6.05 4.19 -3.46
N LEU A 68 -5.47 3.51 -4.46
CA LEU A 68 -5.76 2.11 -4.75
C LEU A 68 -5.33 1.18 -3.61
N LEU A 69 -4.16 1.42 -3.00
CA LEU A 69 -3.71 0.65 -1.84
C LEU A 69 -4.68 0.77 -0.67
N LYS A 70 -5.22 1.97 -0.39
CA LYS A 70 -6.27 2.19 0.62
C LYS A 70 -7.55 1.43 0.33
N ILE A 71 -8.01 1.49 -0.92
CA ILE A 71 -9.20 0.75 -1.37
C ILE A 71 -9.00 -0.76 -1.17
N LEU A 72 -7.85 -1.28 -1.62
CA LEU A 72 -7.53 -2.70 -1.51
C LEU A 72 -7.40 -3.16 -0.06
N ALA A 73 -6.85 -2.31 0.83
CA ALA A 73 -6.77 -2.59 2.26
C ALA A 73 -8.15 -2.86 2.88
N VAL A 74 -9.15 -2.06 2.51
CA VAL A 74 -10.54 -2.22 2.98
C VAL A 74 -11.16 -3.48 2.38
N LEU A 75 -11.07 -3.67 1.06
CA LEU A 75 -11.72 -4.78 0.37
C LEU A 75 -11.12 -6.15 0.70
N GLY A 76 -9.83 -6.22 1.03
CA GLY A 76 -9.15 -7.45 1.41
C GLY A 76 -9.31 -7.82 2.88
N SER A 77 -9.78 -6.89 3.72
CA SER A 77 -9.90 -7.15 5.16
C SER A 77 -10.93 -8.24 5.44
N GLY A 78 -10.52 -9.25 6.21
CA GLY A 78 -11.36 -10.42 6.51
C GLY A 78 -11.67 -11.33 5.32
N ASP A 79 -11.08 -11.08 4.14
CA ASP A 79 -11.35 -11.85 2.92
C ASP A 79 -10.06 -12.41 2.30
N LYS A 80 -9.87 -13.71 2.50
CA LYS A 80 -8.69 -14.43 1.99
C LYS A 80 -8.64 -14.48 0.46
N SER A 81 -9.78 -14.59 -0.21
CA SER A 81 -9.82 -14.68 -1.68
C SER A 81 -9.46 -13.34 -2.29
N ALA A 82 -10.10 -12.26 -1.82
CA ALA A 82 -9.77 -10.90 -2.24
C ALA A 82 -8.29 -10.57 -2.00
N SER A 83 -7.79 -10.85 -0.79
CA SER A 83 -6.38 -10.64 -0.43
C SER A 83 -5.42 -11.40 -1.35
N GLY A 84 -5.78 -12.62 -1.75
CA GLY A 84 -5.01 -13.47 -2.65
C GLY A 84 -4.69 -12.80 -3.99
N HIS A 85 -5.63 -12.02 -4.53
CA HIS A 85 -5.42 -11.29 -5.79
C HIS A 85 -4.39 -10.16 -5.66
N MET A 86 -4.11 -9.67 -4.44
CA MET A 86 -3.28 -8.49 -4.21
C MET A 86 -1.80 -8.83 -4.04
N TYR A 87 -1.46 -10.03 -3.54
CA TYR A 87 -0.11 -10.37 -3.10
C TYR A 87 0.98 -10.14 -4.16
N THR A 88 0.70 -10.46 -5.43
CA THR A 88 1.69 -10.26 -6.51
C THR A 88 2.01 -8.78 -6.72
N VAL A 89 1.00 -7.91 -6.81
CA VAL A 89 1.23 -6.48 -7.06
C VAL A 89 1.87 -5.79 -5.84
N LEU A 90 1.47 -6.17 -4.62
CA LEU A 90 2.07 -5.67 -3.39
C LEU A 90 3.55 -6.06 -3.28
N GLY A 91 3.88 -7.33 -3.60
CA GLY A 91 5.26 -7.81 -3.64
C GLY A 91 6.10 -7.07 -4.68
N ASP A 92 5.54 -6.76 -5.85
CA ASP A 92 6.23 -5.96 -6.87
C ASP A 92 6.48 -4.52 -6.41
N ILE A 93 5.55 -3.91 -5.66
CA ILE A 93 5.73 -2.57 -5.08
C ILE A 93 6.88 -2.57 -4.07
N PHE A 94 6.96 -3.56 -3.17
CA PHE A 94 8.09 -3.66 -2.24
C PHE A 94 9.42 -3.84 -2.97
N ARG A 95 9.46 -4.72 -3.98
CA ARG A 95 10.69 -5.03 -4.73
C ARG A 95 11.21 -3.85 -5.55
N LYS A 96 10.32 -3.04 -6.12
CA LYS A 96 10.66 -1.91 -7.00
C LYS A 96 10.61 -0.56 -6.27
N GLY A 97 10.22 -0.55 -5.01
CA GLY A 97 9.99 0.67 -4.24
C GLY A 97 11.25 1.52 -4.13
N ASP A 98 11.07 2.83 -4.26
CA ASP A 98 12.13 3.82 -4.11
C ASP A 98 12.13 4.36 -2.67
N THR A 99 13.21 4.10 -1.94
CA THR A 99 13.38 4.63 -0.57
C THR A 99 14.15 5.96 -0.54
N ALA A 100 14.66 6.45 -1.67
CA ALA A 100 15.41 7.70 -1.74
C ALA A 100 14.52 8.94 -1.77
N SER A 101 13.27 8.82 -2.25
CA SER A 101 12.31 9.91 -2.33
C SER A 101 11.19 9.81 -1.28
N ASN A 102 10.70 10.97 -0.81
CA ASN A 102 9.55 11.01 0.10
C ASN A 102 8.30 10.35 -0.49
N ILE A 103 8.08 10.52 -1.80
CA ILE A 103 6.91 9.95 -2.47
C ILE A 103 7.00 8.43 -2.62
N GLY A 104 8.19 7.88 -2.90
CA GLY A 104 8.41 6.45 -2.91
C GLY A 104 8.22 5.83 -1.52
N ASN A 105 8.75 6.48 -0.48
CA ASN A 105 8.52 6.07 0.91
C ASN A 105 7.04 6.12 1.30
N ALA A 106 6.27 7.11 0.82
CA ALA A 106 4.83 7.19 1.06
C ALA A 106 4.06 6.01 0.43
N ILE A 107 4.40 5.60 -0.79
CA ILE A 107 3.80 4.42 -1.44
C ILE A 107 4.15 3.14 -0.66
N LEU A 108 5.42 2.98 -0.28
CA LEU A 108 5.89 1.83 0.50
C LEU A 108 5.17 1.73 1.85
N TYR A 109 4.99 2.85 2.54
CA TYR A 109 4.24 2.90 3.79
C TYR A 109 2.77 2.55 3.61
N GLU A 110 2.11 3.07 2.58
CA GLU A 110 0.72 2.71 2.29
C GLU A 110 0.60 1.21 1.91
N CYS A 111 1.62 0.65 1.26
CA CYS A 111 1.70 -0.78 0.99
C CYS A 111 1.79 -1.60 2.30
N ILE A 112 2.59 -1.16 3.28
CA ILE A 112 2.64 -1.77 4.62
C ILE A 112 1.26 -1.68 5.30
N CYS A 113 0.61 -0.52 5.24
CA CYS A 113 -0.74 -0.34 5.79
C CYS A 113 -1.73 -1.33 5.16
N CYS A 114 -1.70 -1.48 3.83
CA CYS A 114 -2.51 -2.44 3.12
C CYS A 114 -2.23 -3.88 3.57
N VAL A 115 -0.96 -4.31 3.58
CA VAL A 115 -0.57 -5.64 4.07
C VAL A 115 -1.04 -5.88 5.51
N SER A 116 -1.04 -4.85 6.35
CA SER A 116 -1.48 -4.97 7.74
C SER A 116 -3.00 -5.14 7.92
N CYS A 117 -3.79 -4.84 6.89
CA CYS A 117 -5.25 -4.93 6.93
C CYS A 117 -5.81 -6.18 6.26
N ILE A 118 -5.11 -6.71 5.25
CA ILE A 118 -5.54 -7.86 4.45
C ILE A 118 -5.23 -9.20 5.13
N PHE A 119 -5.74 -10.30 4.56
CA PHE A 119 -5.49 -11.63 5.10
C PHE A 119 -3.97 -11.93 5.14
N PRO A 120 -3.41 -12.33 6.30
CA PRO A 120 -1.96 -12.47 6.48
C PRO A 120 -1.29 -13.39 5.47
N ASN A 121 -0.13 -12.95 4.97
CA ASN A 121 0.73 -13.70 4.08
C ASN A 121 2.18 -13.52 4.53
N SER A 122 2.89 -14.60 4.82
CA SER A 122 4.26 -14.54 5.38
C SER A 122 5.22 -13.71 4.53
N LYS A 123 5.25 -13.95 3.21
CA LYS A 123 6.13 -13.20 2.29
C LYS A 123 5.84 -11.70 2.29
N MET A 124 4.58 -11.31 2.42
CA MET A 124 4.19 -9.90 2.47
C MET A 124 4.54 -9.28 3.82
N LEU A 125 4.35 -10.01 4.92
CA LEU A 125 4.75 -9.57 6.25
C LEU A 125 6.26 -9.40 6.36
N ASP A 126 7.04 -10.33 5.79
CA ASP A 126 8.51 -10.25 5.76
C ASP A 126 8.97 -9.01 4.99
N ALA A 127 8.40 -8.75 3.80
CA ALA A 127 8.73 -7.58 2.99
C ALA A 127 8.31 -6.25 3.67
N ALA A 128 7.16 -6.25 4.35
CA ALA A 128 6.69 -5.11 5.12
C ALA A 128 7.59 -4.85 6.35
N ALA A 129 8.01 -5.90 7.06
CA ALA A 129 8.93 -5.81 8.19
C ALA A 129 10.31 -5.29 7.75
N GLU A 130 10.84 -5.79 6.63
CA GLU A 130 12.11 -5.30 6.07
C GLU A 130 12.04 -3.80 5.74
N THR A 131 10.95 -3.35 5.11
CA THR A 131 10.75 -1.94 4.78
C THR A 131 10.55 -1.08 6.03
N THR A 132 9.82 -1.59 7.03
CA THR A 132 9.64 -0.95 8.34
C THR A 132 10.99 -0.75 9.05
N SER A 133 11.87 -1.74 9.00
CA SER A 133 13.23 -1.65 9.54
C SER A 133 14.05 -0.55 8.89
N LYS A 134 13.91 -0.36 7.56
CA LYS A 134 14.55 0.76 6.85
C LYS A 134 14.04 2.12 7.33
N PHE A 135 12.74 2.24 7.58
CA PHE A 135 12.14 3.47 8.11
C PHE A 135 12.62 3.79 9.53
N LEU A 136 12.68 2.80 10.41
CA LEU A 136 13.17 2.95 11.79
C LEU A 136 14.64 3.39 11.86
N LYS A 137 15.46 2.89 10.93
CA LYS A 137 16.90 3.21 10.85
C LYS A 137 17.21 4.50 10.08
N SER A 138 16.20 5.20 9.58
CA SER A 138 16.41 6.43 8.82
C SER A 138 16.81 7.59 9.73
N ASP A 139 17.67 8.50 9.25
CA ASP A 139 17.94 9.77 9.92
C ASP A 139 16.74 10.74 9.87
N SER A 140 15.75 10.48 9.00
CA SER A 140 14.55 11.29 8.90
C SER A 140 13.57 10.99 10.03
N HIS A 141 13.24 11.99 10.85
CA HIS A 141 12.22 11.87 11.89
C HIS A 141 10.85 11.43 11.34
N ASN A 142 10.48 11.89 10.14
CA ASN A 142 9.22 11.49 9.50
C ASN A 142 9.21 10.00 9.17
N LEU A 143 10.33 9.47 8.67
CA LEU A 143 10.44 8.05 8.36
C LEU A 143 10.52 7.22 9.64
N LYS A 144 11.24 7.67 10.68
CA LYS A 144 11.22 7.00 11.99
C LYS A 144 9.79 6.89 12.53
N TYR A 145 9.03 7.98 12.49
CA TYR A 145 7.62 7.97 12.92
C TYR A 145 6.78 6.96 12.11
N MET A 146 6.91 6.97 10.78
CA MET A 146 6.23 6.00 9.91
C MET A 146 6.66 4.56 10.23
N GLY A 147 7.93 4.33 10.55
CA GLY A 147 8.46 3.04 10.97
C GLY A 147 7.86 2.55 12.29
N ILE A 148 7.69 3.43 13.28
CA ILE A 148 7.07 3.07 14.56
C ILE A 148 5.60 2.72 14.37
N ASP A 149 4.84 3.52 13.60
CA ASP A 149 3.43 3.21 13.31
C ASP A 149 3.29 1.88 12.55
N ALA A 150 4.09 1.70 11.49
CA ALA A 150 4.14 0.47 10.71
C ALA A 150 4.46 -0.76 11.58
N LEU A 151 5.46 -0.67 12.45
CA LEU A 151 5.81 -1.75 13.36
C LEU A 151 4.66 -2.09 14.31
N GLY A 152 4.02 -1.06 14.89
CA GLY A 152 2.86 -1.24 15.77
C GLY A 152 1.69 -1.94 15.08
N ARG A 153 1.52 -1.78 13.77
CA ARG A 153 0.53 -2.53 12.98
C ARG A 153 0.94 -3.99 12.78
N LEU A 154 2.19 -4.23 12.38
CA LEU A 154 2.68 -5.57 12.06
C LEU A 154 2.72 -6.49 13.30
N ILE A 155 3.09 -5.97 14.46
CA ILE A 155 3.15 -6.73 15.72
C ILE A 155 1.77 -7.25 16.15
N LYS A 156 0.69 -6.51 15.85
CA LYS A 156 -0.68 -6.97 16.15
C LYS A 156 -1.07 -8.21 15.35
N ILE A 157 -0.39 -8.46 14.22
CA ILE A 157 -0.65 -9.59 13.33
C ILE A 157 0.29 -10.74 13.66
N ASN A 158 1.59 -10.43 13.78
CA ASN A 158 2.63 -11.38 14.14
C ASN A 158 3.55 -10.78 15.21
N PRO A 159 3.36 -11.14 16.49
CA PRO A 159 4.19 -10.65 17.58
C PRO A 159 5.69 -10.92 17.41
N ASP A 160 6.07 -11.99 16.71
CA ASP A 160 7.48 -12.39 16.51
C ASP A 160 8.27 -11.34 15.71
N ILE A 161 7.59 -10.46 14.96
CA ILE A 161 8.21 -9.32 14.26
C ILE A 161 8.86 -8.35 15.26
N ALA A 162 8.33 -8.25 16.48
CA ALA A 162 8.90 -7.40 17.52
C ALA A 162 10.31 -7.85 17.91
N GLU A 163 10.52 -9.15 18.07
CA GLU A 163 11.81 -9.72 18.49
C GLU A 163 12.91 -9.41 17.46
N GLN A 164 12.58 -9.47 16.17
CA GLN A 164 13.52 -9.20 15.08
C GLN A 164 13.95 -7.73 14.99
N HIS A 165 13.14 -6.81 15.53
CA HIS A 165 13.36 -5.37 15.42
C HIS A 165 13.55 -4.67 16.78
N GLN A 166 13.66 -5.42 17.87
CA GLN A 166 13.73 -4.91 19.24
C GLN A 166 14.82 -3.83 19.42
N LEU A 167 16.03 -4.06 18.87
CA LEU A 167 17.13 -3.10 18.96
C LEU A 167 16.80 -1.76 18.29
N ALA A 168 16.19 -1.79 17.11
CA ALA A 168 15.80 -0.57 16.39
C ALA A 168 14.70 0.22 17.13
N VAL A 169 13.84 -0.45 17.90
CA VAL A 169 12.84 0.21 18.75
C VAL A 169 13.49 0.89 19.94
N ILE A 170 14.45 0.23 20.58
CA ILE A 170 15.20 0.79 21.72
C ILE A 170 15.94 2.05 21.30
N ASP A 171 16.63 2.01 20.14
CA ASP A 171 17.34 3.17 19.58
C ASP A 171 16.42 4.37 19.25
N CYS A 172 15.12 4.16 19.14
CA CYS A 172 14.13 5.23 18.92
C CYS A 172 13.62 5.88 20.21
N LEU A 173 13.94 5.33 21.38
CA LEU A 173 13.54 5.83 22.70
C LEU A 173 14.63 6.65 23.40
N GLU A 174 15.86 6.62 22.87
CA GLU A 174 17.00 7.46 23.29
C GLU A 174 16.99 8.83 22.57
#